data_AF-A0A9D4DF16-F1
#
_entry.id   AF-A0A9D4DF16-F1
#
_cell.length_a   1.000
_cell.length_b   1.000
_cell.length_c   1.000
_cell.angle_alpha   90.00
_cell.angle_beta   90.00
_cell.angle_gamma   90.00
#
_symmetry.space_group_name_H-M   'P 1'
#
loop_
_entity.id
_entity.type
_entity.pdbx_description
1 polymer ?
#
loop_
_entity_poly.entity_id
_entity_poly.type
_entity_poly.pdbx_seq_one_letter_code
_entity_poly.pdbx_strand_id
1 'polypeptide(L)'
;MTCLDLVKMDKTVEQRHVVHSTTNIAFSAYLTFDLSNAGPNHIVQFGGVLLNDGHAYNAYTGVFTVPIDGVYFITASLCHEDLIANGSRLS
;
A
#
# COMPACT_ATOMS: atom_id res chain seq x y z
N MET A 1 -41.81 -1.74 -1.71
CA MET A 1 -41.04 -1.70 -0.45
C MET A 1 -39.61 -2.11 -0.76
N THR A 2 -38.70 -1.15 -0.89
CA THR A 2 -37.26 -1.40 -1.04
C THR A 2 -36.56 -0.97 0.24
N CYS A 3 -35.40 -1.56 0.54
CA CYS A 3 -34.62 -1.45 1.78
C CYS A 3 -34.12 -0.02 2.13
N LEU A 4 -34.56 1.01 1.40
CA LEU A 4 -34.08 2.40 1.52
C LEU A 4 -34.86 3.26 2.52
N ASP A 5 -35.95 2.76 3.09
CA ASP A 5 -36.80 3.55 4.00
C ASP A 5 -36.45 3.41 5.50
N LEU A 6 -35.44 2.60 5.87
CA LEU A 6 -35.10 2.32 7.28
C LEU A 6 -34.01 3.23 7.89
N VAL A 7 -33.47 4.21 7.17
CA VAL A 7 -32.48 5.19 7.71
C VAL A 7 -33.07 6.59 7.84
N LYS A 8 -34.36 6.68 8.19
CA LYS A 8 -34.93 7.91 8.76
C LYS A 8 -35.38 7.64 10.18
N MET A 9 -34.42 7.34 11.05
CA MET A 9 -34.61 7.53 12.48
C MET A 9 -34.31 8.99 12.80
N ASP A 10 -35.36 9.66 13.27
CA ASP A 10 -35.41 10.98 13.90
C ASP A 10 -34.07 11.43 14.53
N LYS A 11 -33.52 12.53 14.02
CA LYS A 11 -32.41 13.24 14.67
C LYS A 11 -32.97 14.41 15.48
N THR A 12 -33.37 14.11 16.73
CA THR A 12 -33.56 15.12 17.77
C THR A 12 -32.65 14.82 18.96
N VAL A 13 -31.33 14.82 18.75
CA VAL A 13 -30.33 14.98 19.82
C VAL A 13 -29.11 15.71 19.25
N GLU A 14 -28.76 16.85 19.85
CA GLU A 14 -27.51 17.60 19.64
C GLU A 14 -26.30 16.72 19.98
N GLN A 15 -25.89 15.89 19.04
CA GLN A 15 -24.71 15.06 19.15
C GLN A 15 -23.51 15.96 18.85
N ARG A 16 -22.86 16.46 19.90
CA ARG A 16 -21.51 17.06 19.79
C ARG A 16 -20.64 16.09 19.00
N HIS A 17 -20.41 16.43 17.74
CA HIS A 17 -19.55 15.68 16.85
C HIS A 17 -18.14 15.83 17.40
N VAL A 18 -17.70 14.89 18.24
CA VAL A 18 -16.28 14.60 18.36
C VAL A 18 -15.94 13.93 17.04
N VAL A 19 -15.59 14.74 16.04
CA VAL A 19 -14.96 14.25 14.81
C VAL A 19 -13.62 13.69 15.24
N HIS A 20 -13.59 12.39 15.54
CA HIS A 20 -12.33 11.70 15.71
C HIS A 20 -11.71 11.61 14.32
N SER A 21 -10.80 12.53 14.00
CA SER A 21 -10.07 12.49 12.73
C SER A 21 -9.13 11.30 12.77
N THR A 22 -9.59 10.13 12.33
CA THR A 22 -8.71 8.98 12.12
C THR A 22 -7.85 9.29 10.93
N THR A 23 -6.55 9.46 11.14
CA THR A 23 -5.59 9.65 10.05
C THR A 23 -5.54 8.36 9.24
N ASN A 24 -5.98 8.39 7.99
CA ASN A 24 -5.84 7.24 7.11
C ASN A 24 -4.37 7.11 6.71
N ILE A 25 -3.77 5.93 6.92
CA ILE A 25 -2.38 5.63 6.57
C ILE A 25 -2.39 4.36 5.73
N ALA A 26 -2.12 4.51 4.45
CA ALA A 26 -2.11 3.40 3.51
C ALA A 26 -1.21 3.74 2.32
N PHE A 27 -0.49 2.74 1.82
CA PHE A 27 0.28 2.88 0.60
C PHE A 27 0.14 1.66 -0.31
N SER A 28 0.30 1.88 -1.60
CA SER A 28 0.42 0.82 -2.61
C SER A 28 1.36 1.29 -3.70
N ALA A 29 2.35 0.48 -4.04
CA ALA A 29 3.40 0.83 -4.97
C ALA A 29 3.83 -0.38 -5.82
N TYR A 30 4.42 -0.10 -6.98
CA TYR A 30 4.89 -1.10 -7.95
C TYR A 30 6.28 -0.72 -8.50
N LEU A 31 6.98 -1.72 -9.05
CA LEU A 31 8.27 -1.52 -9.70
C LEU A 31 8.06 -0.84 -11.06
N THR A 32 8.87 0.17 -11.36
CA THR A 32 8.86 0.86 -12.66
C THR A 32 9.94 0.36 -13.61
N PHE A 33 10.78 -0.56 -13.15
CA PHE A 33 11.88 -1.16 -13.90
C PHE A 33 12.18 -2.56 -13.35
N ASP A 34 12.83 -3.39 -14.17
CA ASP A 34 13.29 -4.70 -13.75
C ASP A 34 14.39 -4.58 -12.71
N LEU A 35 14.20 -5.28 -11.59
CA LEU A 35 15.18 -5.30 -10.51
C LEU A 35 16.33 -6.24 -10.90
N SER A 36 17.39 -5.69 -11.48
CA SER A 36 18.60 -6.43 -11.85
C SER A 36 19.71 -6.27 -10.80
N ASN A 37 20.48 -7.34 -10.58
CA ASN A 37 21.66 -7.35 -9.71
C ASN A 37 21.43 -6.87 -8.26
N ALA A 38 20.25 -7.13 -7.69
CA ALA A 38 19.97 -6.85 -6.29
C ALA A 38 20.86 -7.73 -5.40
N GLY A 39 21.87 -7.11 -4.79
CA GLY A 39 22.74 -7.76 -3.82
C GLY A 39 22.11 -7.90 -2.43
N PRO A 40 22.81 -8.55 -1.49
CA PRO A 40 22.39 -8.58 -0.09
C PRO A 40 22.12 -7.17 0.45
N ASN A 41 21.05 -7.02 1.22
CA ASN A 41 20.61 -5.73 1.82
C ASN A 41 20.19 -4.65 0.81
N HIS A 42 19.97 -4.99 -0.47
CA HIS A 42 19.43 -4.04 -1.43
C HIS A 42 17.99 -3.64 -1.07
N ILE A 43 17.72 -2.34 -1.00
CA ILE A 43 16.37 -1.83 -0.77
C ILE A 43 15.64 -1.80 -2.12
N VAL A 44 14.54 -2.54 -2.22
CA VAL A 44 13.70 -2.55 -3.42
C VAL A 44 12.89 -1.26 -3.49
N GLN A 45 13.21 -0.43 -4.47
CA GLN A 45 12.55 0.84 -4.68
C GLN A 45 11.32 0.68 -5.60
N PHE A 46 10.13 0.52 -5.01
CA PHE A 46 8.88 0.57 -5.76
C PHE A 46 8.54 2.03 -6.10
N GLY A 47 9.09 2.51 -7.22
CA GLY A 47 9.01 3.92 -7.62
C GLY A 47 7.64 4.37 -8.11
N GLY A 48 6.78 3.44 -8.58
CA GLY A 48 5.43 3.75 -9.01
C GLY A 48 4.47 3.73 -7.83
N VAL A 49 3.76 4.81 -7.56
CA VAL A 49 2.86 4.94 -6.41
C VAL A 49 1.40 5.02 -6.87
N LEU A 50 0.56 4.10 -6.37
CA LEU A 50 -0.89 4.09 -6.61
C LEU A 50 -1.67 4.78 -5.48
N LEU A 51 -1.18 4.66 -4.25
CA LEU A 51 -1.78 5.23 -3.03
C LEU A 51 -0.66 5.60 -2.06
N ASN A 52 -0.81 6.73 -1.35
CA ASN A 52 0.11 7.14 -0.30
C ASN A 52 -0.58 8.08 0.71
N ASP A 53 -1.68 7.61 1.28
CA ASP A 53 -2.42 8.33 2.31
C ASP A 53 -1.56 8.46 3.57
N GLY A 54 -1.52 9.67 4.13
CA GLY A 54 -0.64 9.99 5.24
C GLY A 54 0.83 10.19 4.86
N HIS A 55 1.19 10.04 3.58
CA HIS A 55 2.53 10.32 3.04
C HIS A 55 3.69 9.59 3.75
N ALA A 56 3.41 8.40 4.28
CA ALA A 56 4.35 7.61 5.05
C ALA A 56 5.31 6.76 4.19
N TYR A 57 5.01 6.58 2.90
CA TYR A 57 5.88 5.89 1.95
C TYR A 57 6.71 6.87 1.11
N ASN A 58 8.02 6.66 1.04
CA ASN A 58 8.94 7.43 0.19
C ASN A 58 9.37 6.61 -1.04
N ALA A 59 8.80 6.94 -2.20
CA ALA A 59 9.10 6.26 -3.46
C ALA A 59 10.55 6.45 -3.95
N TYR A 60 11.28 7.45 -3.45
CA TYR A 60 12.69 7.65 -3.77
C TYR A 60 13.63 6.73 -2.99
N THR A 61 13.16 6.16 -1.88
CA THR A 61 13.97 5.28 -1.03
C THR A 61 13.38 3.87 -0.91
N GLY A 62 12.12 3.65 -1.28
CA GLY A 62 11.42 2.38 -1.06
C GLY A 62 11.00 2.16 0.39
N VAL A 63 11.08 3.18 1.25
CA VAL A 63 10.89 3.06 2.70
C VAL A 63 9.51 3.56 3.11
N PHE A 64 8.78 2.71 3.83
CA PHE A 64 7.61 3.10 4.61
C PHE A 64 8.06 3.42 6.04
N THR A 65 7.83 4.65 6.50
CA THR A 65 8.14 5.10 7.86
C THR A 65 6.84 5.19 8.65
N VAL A 66 6.72 4.37 9.70
CA VAL A 66 5.56 4.34 10.59
C VAL A 66 5.35 5.74 11.21
N PRO A 67 4.24 6.45 10.90
CA PRO A 67 4.02 7.80 11.40
C PRO A 67 3.34 7.83 12.78
N ILE A 68 2.67 6.74 13.19
CA ILE A 68 1.90 6.62 14.43
C ILE A 68 2.03 5.19 14.96
N ASP A 69 2.12 5.00 16.28
CA ASP A 69 2.15 3.68 16.90
C ASP A 69 0.89 2.86 16.55
N GLY A 70 1.09 1.60 16.17
CA GLY A 70 -0.03 0.73 15.80
C GLY A 70 0.41 -0.56 15.12
N VAL A 71 -0.58 -1.31 14.67
CA VAL A 71 -0.37 -2.54 13.90
C VAL A 71 -0.53 -2.23 12.42
N TYR A 72 0.44 -2.65 11.62
CA TYR A 72 0.46 -2.45 10.17
C TYR A 72 0.47 -3.80 9.45
N PHE A 73 -0.22 -3.85 8.31
CA PHE A 73 -0.17 -4.99 7.40
C PHE A 73 0.62 -4.59 6.15
N ILE A 74 1.67 -5.34 5.84
CA ILE A 74 2.54 -5.09 4.70
C ILE A 74 2.68 -6.38 3.92
N THR A 75 2.49 -6.29 2.61
CA THR A 75 2.68 -7.40 1.67
C THR A 75 3.41 -6.92 0.44
N ALA A 76 4.29 -7.76 -0.10
CA ALA A 76 4.93 -7.54 -1.38
C ALA A 76 4.94 -8.85 -2.17
N SER A 77 4.82 -8.75 -3.48
CA SER A 77 5.00 -9.86 -4.41
C SER A 77 6.04 -9.45 -5.43
N LEU A 78 7.06 -10.27 -5.63
CA LEU A 78 8.09 -10.10 -6.65
C LEU A 78 8.00 -11.30 -7.58
N CYS A 79 7.78 -11.05 -8.87
CA CYS A 79 7.87 -12.08 -9.89
C CYS A 79 9.30 -12.10 -10.43
N HIS A 80 9.95 -13.26 -10.36
CA HIS A 80 11.21 -13.48 -11.07
C HIS A 80 10.88 -13.76 -12.52
N GLU A 81 11.46 -13.00 -13.44
CA GLU A 81 11.42 -13.37 -14.85
C GLU A 81 12.53 -14.38 -15.10
N ASP A 82 12.14 -15.66 -15.16
CA ASP A 82 13.04 -16.69 -15.67
C ASP A 82 13.28 -16.37 -17.14
N LEU A 83 14.48 -15.87 -17.46
CA LEU A 83 14.96 -15.89 -18.82
C LEU A 83 14.96 -17.35 -19.25
N ILE A 84 13.93 -17.76 -20.00
CA ILE A 84 13.97 -18.99 -20.78
C ILE A 84 15.09 -18.74 -21.78
N ALA A 85 16.31 -19.16 -21.42
CA ALA A 85 17.41 -19.22 -22.35
C ALA A 85 16.89 -20.04 -23.53
N ASN A 86 16.73 -19.39 -24.69
CA ASN A 86 16.42 -20.06 -25.93
C ASN A 86 17.50 -21.11 -26.22
N GLY A 87 17.31 -22.32 -25.71
CA GLY A 87 17.90 -23.55 -26.23
C GLY A 87 19.29 -23.97 -25.76
N SER A 88 19.87 -23.45 -24.67
CA SER A 88 21.16 -23.98 -24.19
C SER A 88 21.12 -24.46 -22.74
N ARG A 89 21.03 -25.79 -22.60
CA ARG A 89 21.48 -26.54 -21.42
C ARG A 89 22.85 -26.04 -20.98
N LEU A 90 22.98 -25.64 -19.71
CA LEU A 90 24.27 -25.67 -19.04
C LEU A 90 24.35 -26.99 -18.28
N SER A 91 25.38 -27.76 -18.63
CA SER A 91 25.75 -29.06 -18.07
C SER A 91 26.13 -29.00 -16.59
#